data_AF-A0A2V9QEH5-F1
#
_entry.id   AF-A0A2V9QEH5-F1
#
_cell.length_a   1.000
_cell.length_b   1.000
_cell.length_c   1.000
_cell.angle_alpha   90.00
_cell.angle_beta   90.00
_cell.angle_gamma   90.00
#
_symmetry.space_group_name_H-M   'P 1'
#
loop_
_entity.id
_entity.type
_entity.pdbx_description
1 polymer ?
#
loop_
_entity_poly.entity_id
_entity_poly.type
_entity_poly.pdbx_seq_one_letter_code
_entity_poly.pdbx_strand_id
1 'polypeptide(L)'
;MKLFRALVLIVIIQAANFLYADPLDDFARDFWAWRAAEQPVSPDDVNRIERPPGWAPNWSTTAVANYRQQLDQFEAKWKKLDHSAWSVPRQVDYRLMGSALARVRWDLDFTRSWQRNPEFYIDQTVGAYFELLLPPPPFDAERTRHIIATLNSIPGTVEDAKRNLTEPAAPFSRLALAQLSDIRPRFLKSIQELKPSLSPSAGDVDAASENAIKALESFRDWLNQRLPTMSSKTAIGREAYVVFLKNVALIPFTPEQLLSMGHQEWAHSVASQTYEEHRNRDVPPLALFKDEAQQIATEEKDEFAVRRYLESNELLSVPAWMQHYRYLPMPGYLAALGGPGEADDFTGPGRLKENSTRYIAPPSSSLGYFSLTMAKDPRPLIVHEGVPGHYFQLALGWANSDAIRRHYYD
;
A
#
# COMPACT_ATOMS: atom_id res chain seq x y z
N MET A 1 -66.57 -6.04 49.28
CA MET A 1 -66.09 -4.71 48.81
C MET A 1 -64.87 -4.96 47.92
N LYS A 2 -65.05 -5.02 46.61
CA LYS A 2 -65.01 -3.89 45.65
C LYS A 2 -63.59 -3.37 45.36
N LEU A 3 -63.12 -3.70 44.14
CA LEU A 3 -62.11 -3.03 43.29
C LEU A 3 -60.66 -2.98 43.84
N PHE A 4 -59.56 -3.12 43.09
CA PHE A 4 -59.22 -2.57 41.78
C PHE A 4 -58.11 -3.40 41.09
N ARG A 5 -58.08 -3.27 39.77
CA ARG A 5 -57.22 -3.91 38.74
C ARG A 5 -55.71 -3.70 38.93
N ALA A 6 -54.91 -4.68 38.51
CA ALA A 6 -53.75 -4.45 37.63
C ALA A 6 -53.35 -5.76 36.93
N LEU A 7 -53.73 -5.86 35.67
CA LEU A 7 -53.30 -6.88 34.72
C LEU A 7 -51.88 -6.49 34.26
N VAL A 8 -50.84 -7.23 34.64
CA VAL A 8 -49.52 -7.09 34.02
C VAL A 8 -49.28 -8.35 33.20
N LEU A 9 -49.73 -8.27 31.95
CA LEU A 9 -49.36 -9.21 30.91
C LEU A 9 -47.91 -8.87 30.52
N ILE A 10 -46.94 -9.59 31.06
CA ILE A 10 -45.55 -9.53 30.60
C ILE A 10 -45.53 -10.20 29.22
N VAL A 11 -45.67 -9.40 28.18
CA VAL A 11 -45.31 -9.81 26.81
C VAL A 11 -43.80 -9.73 26.73
N ILE A 12 -43.12 -10.85 26.99
CA ILE A 12 -41.74 -11.03 26.53
C ILE A 12 -41.82 -11.10 25.00
N ILE A 13 -41.67 -9.96 24.34
CA ILE A 13 -41.21 -9.93 22.96
C ILE A 13 -39.74 -10.37 23.06
N GLN A 14 -39.51 -11.67 22.93
CA GLN A 14 -38.22 -12.15 22.47
C GLN A 14 -38.03 -11.54 21.08
N ALA A 15 -37.30 -10.42 21.03
CA ALA A 15 -36.56 -10.08 19.84
C ALA A 15 -35.54 -11.20 19.64
N ALA A 16 -35.98 -12.26 18.97
CA ALA A 16 -35.06 -13.10 18.24
C ALA A 16 -34.37 -12.15 17.27
N ASN A 17 -33.14 -11.73 17.61
CA ASN A 17 -32.19 -11.24 16.64
C ASN A 17 -31.97 -12.41 15.69
N PHE A 18 -32.87 -12.55 14.71
CA PHE A 18 -32.51 -13.18 13.47
C PHE A 18 -31.27 -12.44 13.02
N LEU A 19 -30.14 -13.16 12.97
CA LEU A 19 -28.95 -12.77 12.24
C LEU A 19 -29.36 -12.64 10.76
N TYR A 20 -30.14 -11.61 10.44
CA TYR A 20 -30.24 -11.14 9.09
C TYR A 20 -28.86 -10.58 8.78
N ALA A 21 -28.13 -11.29 7.93
CA ALA A 21 -26.92 -10.76 7.35
C ALA A 21 -27.27 -9.38 6.76
N ASP A 22 -26.56 -8.34 7.20
CA ASP A 22 -26.77 -6.99 6.69
C ASP A 22 -26.30 -6.99 5.22
N PRO A 23 -27.18 -6.64 4.26
CA PRO A 23 -26.84 -6.70 2.83
C PRO A 23 -25.58 -5.90 2.45
N LEU A 24 -25.24 -4.83 3.18
CA LEU A 24 -24.02 -4.07 2.94
C LEU A 24 -22.78 -4.76 3.52
N ASP A 25 -22.88 -5.47 4.65
CA ASP A 25 -21.76 -6.24 5.20
C ASP A 25 -21.41 -7.43 4.31
N ASP A 26 -22.44 -8.11 3.78
CA ASP A 26 -22.26 -9.18 2.80
C ASP A 26 -21.61 -8.65 1.52
N PHE A 27 -22.12 -7.52 1.01
CA PHE A 27 -21.54 -6.85 -0.15
C PHE A 27 -20.06 -6.52 0.08
N ALA A 28 -19.73 -5.90 1.21
CA ALA A 28 -18.38 -5.48 1.52
C ALA A 28 -17.42 -6.66 1.67
N ARG A 29 -17.83 -7.72 2.38
CA ARG A 29 -17.03 -8.95 2.49
C ARG A 29 -16.72 -9.53 1.12
N ASP A 30 -17.73 -9.67 0.26
CA ASP A 30 -17.55 -10.25 -1.08
C ASP A 30 -16.66 -9.35 -1.96
N PHE A 31 -16.84 -8.03 -1.86
CA PHE A 31 -16.00 -7.06 -2.56
C PHE A 31 -14.54 -7.14 -2.10
N TRP A 32 -14.27 -7.13 -0.79
CA TRP A 32 -12.90 -7.15 -0.28
C TRP A 32 -12.19 -8.50 -0.51
N ALA A 33 -12.93 -9.61 -0.48
CA ALA A 33 -12.41 -10.91 -0.91
C ALA A 33 -12.00 -10.90 -2.40
N TRP A 34 -12.78 -10.24 -3.26
CA TRP A 34 -12.41 -10.04 -4.66
C TRP A 34 -11.24 -9.07 -4.83
N ARG A 35 -11.20 -7.95 -4.08
CA ARG A 35 -10.08 -6.99 -4.09
C ARG A 35 -8.75 -7.64 -3.73
N ALA A 36 -8.73 -8.56 -2.76
CA ALA A 36 -7.52 -9.31 -2.39
C ALA A 36 -6.89 -10.04 -3.59
N ALA A 37 -7.71 -10.49 -4.54
CA ALA A 37 -7.26 -11.14 -5.77
C ALA A 37 -7.01 -10.18 -6.94
N GLU A 38 -7.80 -9.11 -7.06
CA GLU A 38 -7.75 -8.20 -8.22
C GLU A 38 -6.74 -7.05 -8.08
N GLN A 39 -6.56 -6.52 -6.87
CA GLN A 39 -5.78 -5.28 -6.66
C GLN A 39 -4.37 -5.43 -7.22
N PRO A 40 -3.89 -4.50 -8.07
CA PRO A 40 -2.50 -4.54 -8.52
C PRO A 40 -1.53 -4.36 -7.35
N VAL A 41 -0.33 -4.89 -7.49
CA VAL A 41 0.82 -4.48 -6.68
C VAL A 41 1.17 -3.04 -7.02
N SER A 42 1.62 -2.26 -6.03
CA SER A 42 2.12 -0.90 -6.20
C SER A 42 3.38 -0.70 -5.35
N PRO A 43 4.23 0.30 -5.67
CA PRO A 43 5.38 0.61 -4.83
C PRO A 43 5.00 1.20 -3.47
N ASP A 44 3.78 1.73 -3.35
CA ASP A 44 3.16 2.25 -2.12
C ASP A 44 2.92 1.14 -1.10
N ASP A 45 3.25 1.41 0.16
CA ASP A 45 3.21 0.48 1.29
C ASP A 45 1.89 0.54 2.09
N VAL A 46 1.22 1.69 2.11
CA VAL A 46 -0.04 1.89 2.86
C VAL A 46 -1.16 1.03 2.31
N ASN A 47 -1.19 0.87 0.98
CA ASN A 47 -2.23 0.16 0.26
C ASN A 47 -1.99 -1.35 0.12
N ARG A 48 -0.93 -1.90 0.74
CA ARG A 48 -0.65 -3.34 0.67
C ARG A 48 -1.71 -4.17 1.38
N ILE A 49 -2.03 -5.32 0.82
CA ILE A 49 -3.09 -6.21 1.32
C ILE A 49 -2.60 -7.66 1.41
N GLU A 50 -3.12 -8.40 2.38
CA GLU A 50 -2.90 -9.84 2.46
C GLU A 50 -3.56 -10.53 1.25
N ARG A 51 -2.77 -11.35 0.54
CA ARG A 51 -3.20 -12.05 -0.69
C ARG A 51 -3.69 -13.46 -0.37
N PRO A 52 -4.66 -14.01 -1.13
CA PRO A 52 -5.11 -15.38 -0.91
C PRO A 52 -3.99 -16.40 -1.23
N PRO A 53 -4.03 -17.60 -0.63
CA PRO A 53 -3.02 -18.63 -0.90
C PRO A 53 -2.90 -18.99 -2.39
N GLY A 54 -1.68 -19.05 -2.89
CA GLY A 54 -1.40 -19.37 -4.30
C GLY A 54 -1.72 -18.23 -5.27
N TRP A 55 -2.00 -17.03 -4.78
CA TRP A 55 -2.14 -15.85 -5.61
C TRP A 55 -0.84 -15.56 -6.37
N ALA A 56 -1.00 -15.05 -7.59
CA ALA A 56 0.05 -14.41 -8.36
C ALA A 56 -0.60 -13.32 -9.21
N PRO A 57 0.12 -12.25 -9.57
CA PRO A 57 -0.40 -11.22 -10.45
C PRO A 57 -0.92 -11.83 -11.76
N ASN A 58 -2.16 -11.50 -12.13
CA ASN A 58 -2.75 -11.92 -13.40
C ASN A 58 -3.41 -10.72 -14.08
N TRP A 59 -2.71 -10.20 -15.09
CA TRP A 59 -3.14 -9.06 -15.88
C TRP A 59 -3.32 -9.45 -17.34
N SER A 60 -3.60 -10.72 -17.65
CA SER A 60 -3.96 -11.12 -19.01
C SER A 60 -5.16 -10.34 -19.53
N THR A 61 -5.26 -10.16 -20.84
CA THR A 61 -6.41 -9.46 -21.46
C THR A 61 -7.75 -10.05 -21.01
N THR A 62 -7.81 -11.37 -20.84
CA THR A 62 -8.98 -12.07 -20.30
C THR A 62 -9.25 -11.72 -18.83
N ALA A 63 -8.21 -11.68 -17.99
CA ALA A 63 -8.36 -11.30 -16.59
C ALA A 63 -8.88 -9.87 -16.43
N VAL A 64 -8.32 -8.91 -17.17
CA VAL A 64 -8.78 -7.51 -17.15
C VAL A 64 -10.24 -7.38 -17.62
N ALA A 65 -10.64 -8.13 -18.65
CA ALA A 65 -12.04 -8.16 -19.09
C ALA A 65 -12.97 -8.72 -17.99
N ASN A 66 -12.53 -9.78 -17.30
CA ASN A 66 -13.27 -10.34 -16.18
C ASN A 66 -13.36 -9.36 -15.00
N TYR A 67 -12.27 -8.65 -14.66
CA TYR A 67 -12.26 -7.66 -13.58
C TYR A 67 -13.25 -6.52 -13.87
N ARG A 68 -13.28 -6.02 -15.10
CA ARG A 68 -14.28 -5.03 -15.53
C ARG A 68 -15.72 -5.55 -15.40
N GLN A 69 -15.98 -6.78 -15.86
CA GLN A 69 -17.31 -7.39 -15.73
C GLN A 69 -17.72 -7.57 -14.26
N GLN A 70 -16.79 -8.02 -13.41
CA GLN A 70 -17.04 -8.19 -11.98
C GLN A 70 -17.30 -6.84 -11.30
N LEU A 71 -16.53 -5.80 -11.65
CA LEU A 71 -16.75 -4.44 -11.17
C LEU A 71 -18.16 -3.94 -11.54
N ASP A 72 -18.59 -4.13 -12.80
CA ASP A 72 -19.94 -3.76 -13.24
C ASP A 72 -21.02 -4.47 -12.41
N GLN A 73 -20.81 -5.74 -12.06
CA GLN A 73 -21.73 -6.50 -11.20
C GLN A 73 -21.74 -5.96 -9.77
N PHE A 74 -20.59 -5.64 -9.19
CA PHE A 74 -20.52 -5.03 -7.87
C PHE A 74 -21.20 -3.66 -7.84
N GLU A 75 -20.95 -2.79 -8.82
CA GLU A 75 -21.62 -1.50 -8.92
C GLU A 75 -23.15 -1.66 -9.03
N ALA A 76 -23.62 -2.62 -9.84
CA ALA A 76 -25.05 -2.89 -10.00
C ALA A 76 -25.68 -3.42 -8.70
N LYS A 77 -24.97 -4.23 -7.92
CA LYS A 77 -25.42 -4.70 -6.60
C LYS A 77 -25.45 -3.54 -5.60
N TRP A 78 -24.38 -2.76 -5.51
CA TRP A 78 -24.26 -1.61 -4.60
C TRP A 78 -25.38 -0.58 -4.84
N LYS A 79 -25.65 -0.20 -6.09
CA LYS A 79 -26.72 0.75 -6.45
C LYS A 79 -28.13 0.28 -6.11
N LYS A 80 -28.35 -1.03 -5.88
CA LYS A 80 -29.65 -1.60 -5.50
C LYS A 80 -29.89 -1.61 -3.99
N LEU A 81 -28.86 -1.32 -3.19
CA LEU A 81 -29.01 -1.23 -1.73
C LEU A 81 -29.80 0.03 -1.37
N ASP A 82 -31.00 -0.16 -0.82
CA ASP A 82 -31.79 0.94 -0.26
C ASP A 82 -31.21 1.35 1.09
N HIS A 83 -30.52 2.49 1.08
CA HIS A 83 -29.87 3.09 2.23
C HIS A 83 -30.61 4.32 2.78
N SER A 84 -31.79 4.64 2.22
CA SER A 84 -32.51 5.89 2.53
C SER A 84 -32.95 5.98 4.00
N ALA A 85 -33.25 4.83 4.61
CA ALA A 85 -33.65 4.71 6.02
C ALA A 85 -32.48 4.36 6.97
N TRP A 86 -31.25 4.25 6.46
CA TRP A 86 -30.10 3.87 7.29
C TRP A 86 -29.65 5.02 8.20
N SER A 87 -29.05 4.66 9.34
CA SER A 87 -28.39 5.63 10.22
C SER A 87 -27.25 6.34 9.48
N VAL A 88 -26.89 7.56 9.91
CA VAL A 88 -25.80 8.32 9.29
C VAL A 88 -24.49 7.52 9.23
N PRO A 89 -24.03 6.82 10.30
CA PRO A 89 -22.83 5.99 10.21
C PRO A 89 -22.91 4.93 9.11
N ARG A 90 -24.07 4.30 8.92
CA ARG A 90 -24.24 3.26 7.90
C ARG A 90 -24.33 3.84 6.48
N GLN A 91 -24.85 5.05 6.33
CA GLN A 91 -24.77 5.80 5.07
C GLN A 91 -23.33 6.19 4.73
N VAL A 92 -22.48 6.45 5.73
CA VAL A 92 -21.04 6.65 5.51
C VAL A 92 -20.42 5.36 4.97
N ASP A 93 -20.69 4.21 5.58
CA ASP A 93 -20.17 2.91 5.12
C ASP A 93 -20.58 2.62 3.66
N TYR A 94 -21.84 2.91 3.31
CA TYR A 94 -22.34 2.82 1.93
C TYR A 94 -21.52 3.67 0.95
N ARG A 95 -21.18 4.91 1.35
CA ARG A 95 -20.38 5.84 0.52
C ARG A 95 -18.92 5.42 0.42
N LEU A 96 -18.34 4.87 1.49
CA LEU A 96 -16.99 4.30 1.47
C LEU A 96 -16.91 3.14 0.48
N MET A 97 -17.89 2.23 0.48
CA MET A 97 -17.96 1.18 -0.54
C MET A 97 -18.09 1.74 -1.96
N GLY A 98 -18.85 2.83 -2.13
CA GLY A 98 -18.92 3.55 -3.40
C GLY A 98 -17.57 4.12 -3.85
N SER A 99 -16.79 4.68 -2.93
CA SER A 99 -15.44 5.19 -3.21
C SER A 99 -14.46 4.07 -3.56
N ALA A 100 -14.50 2.93 -2.85
CA ALA A 100 -13.68 1.77 -3.17
C ALA A 100 -13.99 1.20 -4.57
N LEU A 101 -15.26 1.15 -4.98
CA LEU A 101 -15.64 0.80 -6.36
C LEU A 101 -15.11 1.82 -7.38
N ALA A 102 -15.24 3.11 -7.08
CA ALA A 102 -14.73 4.18 -7.93
C ALA A 102 -13.21 4.10 -8.10
N ARG A 103 -12.46 3.65 -7.09
CA ARG A 103 -11.02 3.40 -7.19
C ARG A 103 -10.70 2.31 -8.20
N VAL A 104 -11.41 1.18 -8.19
CA VAL A 104 -11.16 0.12 -9.18
C VAL A 104 -11.49 0.62 -10.59
N ARG A 105 -12.60 1.36 -10.75
CA ARG A 105 -12.95 2.00 -12.02
C ARG A 105 -11.86 2.96 -12.50
N TRP A 106 -11.32 3.75 -11.58
CA TRP A 106 -10.23 4.68 -11.83
C TRP A 106 -9.00 3.98 -12.42
N ASP A 107 -8.58 2.88 -11.80
CA ASP A 107 -7.40 2.13 -12.23
C ASP A 107 -7.60 1.42 -13.58
N LEU A 108 -8.77 0.80 -13.77
CA LEU A 108 -9.06 0.03 -14.98
C LEU A 108 -9.35 0.91 -16.20
N ASP A 109 -10.04 2.04 -16.02
CA ASP A 109 -10.66 2.78 -17.12
C ASP A 109 -10.16 4.23 -17.28
N PHE A 110 -9.65 4.86 -16.23
CA PHE A 110 -9.16 6.24 -16.31
C PHE A 110 -7.64 6.32 -16.42
N THR A 111 -6.90 5.86 -15.41
CA THR A 111 -5.42 5.86 -15.46
C THR A 111 -4.94 4.89 -16.53
N ARG A 112 -5.58 3.71 -16.59
CA ARG A 112 -5.27 2.63 -17.54
C ARG A 112 -3.79 2.29 -17.51
N SER A 113 -3.22 2.25 -16.30
CA SER A 113 -1.79 1.97 -16.09
C SER A 113 -1.38 0.66 -16.76
N TRP A 114 -2.25 -0.36 -16.71
CA TRP A 114 -2.06 -1.64 -17.39
C TRP A 114 -1.92 -1.54 -18.94
N GLN A 115 -2.33 -0.42 -19.57
CA GLN A 115 -2.16 -0.17 -21.00
C GLN A 115 -1.11 0.91 -21.32
N ARG A 116 -0.83 1.81 -20.37
CA ARG A 116 -0.10 3.06 -20.61
C ARG A 116 1.23 3.15 -19.86
N ASN A 117 1.39 2.42 -18.76
CA ASN A 117 2.52 2.52 -17.87
C ASN A 117 3.26 1.19 -17.78
N PRO A 118 4.45 1.04 -18.40
CA PRO A 118 5.27 -0.16 -18.24
C PRO A 118 5.74 -0.46 -16.81
N GLU A 119 5.88 0.55 -15.94
CA GLU A 119 6.25 0.35 -14.51
C GLU A 119 5.21 -0.50 -13.79
N PHE A 120 3.94 -0.41 -14.19
CA PHE A 120 2.87 -1.26 -13.67
C PHE A 120 3.25 -2.74 -13.72
N TYR A 121 3.88 -3.20 -14.81
CA TYR A 121 4.29 -4.60 -14.97
C TYR A 121 5.62 -4.90 -14.26
N ILE A 122 6.42 -3.90 -13.93
CA ILE A 122 7.56 -4.08 -13.00
C ILE A 122 7.03 -4.31 -11.59
N ASP A 123 6.00 -3.55 -11.18
CA ASP A 123 5.32 -3.74 -9.89
C ASP A 123 4.68 -5.14 -9.84
N GLN A 124 4.00 -5.57 -10.90
CA GLN A 124 3.40 -6.91 -10.98
C GLN A 124 4.42 -8.07 -11.13
N THR A 125 5.72 -7.78 -11.14
CA THR A 125 6.77 -8.81 -11.26
C THR A 125 7.79 -8.66 -10.14
N VAL A 126 8.72 -7.72 -10.28
CA VAL A 126 9.76 -7.43 -9.29
C VAL A 126 9.15 -6.88 -8.00
N GLY A 127 8.12 -6.02 -8.10
CA GLY A 127 7.39 -5.51 -6.94
C GLY A 127 6.69 -6.62 -6.16
N ALA A 128 5.97 -7.51 -6.85
CA ALA A 128 5.30 -8.66 -6.24
C ALA A 128 6.29 -9.60 -5.53
N TYR A 129 7.47 -9.82 -6.13
CA TYR A 129 8.55 -10.55 -5.48
C TYR A 129 9.07 -9.79 -4.24
N PHE A 130 9.31 -8.49 -4.36
CA PHE A 130 9.80 -7.62 -3.29
C PHE A 130 8.89 -7.60 -2.07
N GLU A 131 7.57 -7.45 -2.26
CA GLU A 131 6.60 -7.46 -1.15
C GLU A 131 6.69 -8.75 -0.32
N LEU A 132 6.90 -9.89 -0.98
CA LEU A 132 7.09 -11.18 -0.29
C LEU A 132 8.39 -11.28 0.48
N LEU A 133 9.34 -10.36 0.31
CA LEU A 133 10.60 -10.32 1.06
C LEU A 133 10.56 -9.35 2.25
N LEU A 134 9.59 -8.44 2.30
CA LEU A 134 9.51 -7.39 3.31
C LEU A 134 9.22 -7.91 4.73
N PRO A 135 8.26 -8.82 4.96
CA PRO A 135 8.08 -9.37 6.31
C PRO A 135 9.39 -9.96 6.85
N PRO A 136 9.80 -9.66 8.09
CA PRO A 136 11.01 -10.24 8.66
C PRO A 136 11.00 -11.79 8.63
N PRO A 137 12.17 -12.46 8.68
CA PRO A 137 12.24 -13.92 8.80
C PRO A 137 11.43 -14.43 10.02
N PRO A 138 10.94 -15.69 9.99
CA PRO A 138 11.35 -16.76 9.07
C PRO A 138 10.65 -16.77 7.70
N PHE A 139 11.32 -17.35 6.70
CA PHE A 139 10.71 -17.73 5.43
C PHE A 139 10.19 -19.16 5.51
N ASP A 140 8.99 -19.32 6.06
CA ASP A 140 8.37 -20.63 6.21
C ASP A 140 8.07 -21.30 4.85
N ALA A 141 7.54 -22.53 4.91
CA ALA A 141 7.25 -23.32 3.73
C ALA A 141 6.17 -22.70 2.84
N GLU A 142 5.21 -21.97 3.39
CA GLU A 142 4.15 -21.33 2.61
C GLU A 142 4.68 -20.11 1.88
N ARG A 143 5.35 -19.21 2.58
CA ARG A 143 6.00 -18.03 2.00
C ARG A 143 7.03 -18.41 0.95
N THR A 144 7.82 -19.46 1.21
CA THR A 144 8.78 -19.99 0.24
C THR A 144 8.09 -20.48 -1.04
N ARG A 145 6.96 -21.20 -0.93
CA ARG A 145 6.17 -21.62 -2.10
C ARG A 145 5.59 -20.41 -2.85
N HIS A 146 5.12 -19.39 -2.14
CA HIS A 146 4.57 -18.17 -2.73
C HIS A 146 5.63 -17.38 -3.50
N ILE A 147 6.85 -17.27 -2.96
CA ILE A 147 7.99 -16.65 -3.65
C ILE A 147 8.26 -17.37 -4.98
N ILE A 148 8.35 -18.71 -4.95
CA ILE A 148 8.63 -19.50 -6.17
C ILE A 148 7.48 -19.40 -7.18
N ALA A 149 6.22 -19.44 -6.73
CA ALA A 149 5.06 -19.26 -7.59
C ALA A 149 5.08 -17.88 -8.27
N THR A 150 5.43 -16.83 -7.52
CA THR A 150 5.57 -15.47 -8.03
C THR A 150 6.67 -15.40 -9.09
N LEU A 151 7.86 -15.95 -8.83
CA LEU A 151 8.94 -16.01 -9.83
C LEU A 151 8.52 -16.72 -11.11
N ASN A 152 7.81 -17.85 -11.00
CA ASN A 152 7.30 -18.60 -12.15
C ASN A 152 6.20 -17.86 -12.92
N SER A 153 5.51 -16.90 -12.31
CA SER A 153 4.50 -16.09 -13.00
C SER A 153 5.10 -15.00 -13.90
N ILE A 154 6.31 -14.52 -13.58
CA ILE A 154 6.95 -13.37 -14.25
C ILE A 154 7.00 -13.49 -15.78
N PRO A 155 7.38 -14.63 -16.38
CA PRO A 155 7.36 -14.79 -17.83
C PRO A 155 5.97 -14.57 -18.45
N GLY A 156 4.92 -15.09 -17.83
CA GLY A 156 3.54 -14.90 -18.27
C GLY A 156 3.11 -13.43 -18.18
N THR A 157 3.40 -12.79 -17.04
CA THR A 157 3.10 -11.37 -16.79
C THR A 157 3.80 -10.45 -17.80
N VAL A 158 5.05 -10.74 -18.16
CA VAL A 158 5.79 -9.98 -19.19
C VAL A 158 5.16 -10.12 -20.58
N GLU A 159 4.70 -11.33 -20.93
CA GLU A 159 4.02 -11.53 -22.21
C GLU A 159 2.65 -10.84 -22.26
N ASP A 160 1.93 -10.82 -21.14
CA ASP A 160 0.72 -10.00 -20.99
C ASP A 160 1.03 -8.50 -21.11
N ALA A 161 2.14 -8.03 -20.52
CA ALA A 161 2.59 -6.65 -20.64
C ALA A 161 2.75 -6.22 -22.11
N LYS A 162 3.47 -7.02 -22.90
CA LYS A 162 3.71 -6.74 -24.32
C LYS A 162 2.41 -6.69 -25.15
N ARG A 163 1.39 -7.48 -24.77
CA ARG A 163 0.06 -7.47 -25.40
C ARG A 163 -0.78 -6.26 -25.00
N ASN A 164 -0.78 -5.94 -23.71
CA ASN A 164 -1.67 -4.94 -23.13
C ASN A 164 -1.16 -3.51 -23.27
N LEU A 165 0.15 -3.30 -23.35
CA LEU A 165 0.77 -1.99 -23.56
C LEU A 165 0.54 -1.52 -25.00
N THR A 166 -0.70 -1.13 -25.29
CA THR A 166 -1.18 -0.64 -26.59
C THR A 166 -0.84 0.83 -26.82
N GLU A 167 -0.74 1.62 -25.74
CA GLU A 167 -0.41 3.05 -25.79
C GLU A 167 0.58 3.45 -24.66
N PRO A 168 1.73 2.78 -24.53
CA PRO A 168 2.71 3.10 -23.48
C PRO A 168 3.26 4.52 -23.66
N ALA A 169 3.36 5.25 -22.56
CA ALA A 169 3.92 6.60 -22.55
C ALA A 169 5.44 6.57 -22.34
N ALA A 170 6.18 7.32 -23.17
CA ALA A 170 7.63 7.35 -23.16
C ALA A 170 8.28 7.73 -21.80
N PRO A 171 7.72 8.65 -20.97
CA PRO A 171 8.26 8.94 -19.65
C PRO A 171 8.24 7.72 -18.71
N PHE A 172 7.11 7.02 -18.63
CA PHE A 172 6.98 5.80 -17.82
C PHE A 172 7.87 4.68 -18.34
N SER A 173 7.96 4.51 -19.67
CA SER A 173 8.86 3.53 -20.28
C SER A 173 10.33 3.79 -19.94
N ARG A 174 10.75 5.06 -19.81
CA ARG A 174 12.12 5.40 -19.38
C ARG A 174 12.38 5.03 -17.93
N LEU A 175 11.41 5.25 -17.04
CA LEU A 175 11.51 4.84 -15.64
C LEU A 175 11.58 3.31 -15.50
N ALA A 176 10.70 2.59 -16.21
CA ALA A 176 10.76 1.12 -16.27
C ALA A 176 12.10 0.62 -16.82
N LEU A 177 12.65 1.26 -17.86
CA LEU A 177 13.98 0.92 -18.38
C LEU A 177 15.10 1.15 -17.36
N ALA A 178 15.02 2.23 -16.58
CA ALA A 178 15.97 2.49 -15.49
C ALA A 178 15.87 1.39 -14.41
N GLN A 179 14.65 1.02 -14.01
CA GLN A 179 14.40 -0.08 -13.07
C GLN A 179 14.82 -1.45 -13.60
N LEU A 180 14.85 -1.65 -14.92
CA LEU A 180 15.32 -2.89 -15.57
C LEU A 180 16.83 -2.87 -15.88
N SER A 181 17.52 -1.75 -15.68
CA SER A 181 18.97 -1.66 -15.87
C SER A 181 19.67 -2.61 -14.91
N ASP A 182 20.62 -3.41 -15.39
CA ASP A 182 21.35 -4.39 -14.58
C ASP A 182 20.45 -5.32 -13.76
N ILE A 183 19.25 -5.64 -14.28
CA ILE A 183 18.29 -6.48 -13.56
C ILE A 183 18.86 -7.87 -13.24
N ARG A 184 19.58 -8.49 -14.18
CA ARG A 184 20.18 -9.82 -13.99
C ARG A 184 21.13 -9.90 -12.79
N PRO A 185 22.23 -9.12 -12.70
CA PRO A 185 23.14 -9.22 -11.57
C PRO A 185 22.46 -8.87 -10.23
N ARG A 186 21.56 -7.88 -10.21
CA ARG A 186 20.78 -7.52 -9.01
C ARG A 186 19.88 -8.65 -8.53
N PHE A 187 19.11 -9.24 -9.44
CA PHE A 187 18.17 -10.31 -9.11
C PHE A 187 18.89 -11.60 -8.68
N LEU A 188 19.98 -11.98 -9.36
CA LEU A 188 20.82 -13.11 -8.95
C LEU A 188 21.41 -12.90 -7.56
N LYS A 189 21.88 -11.69 -7.24
CA LYS A 189 22.39 -11.35 -5.91
C LYS A 189 21.29 -11.44 -4.85
N SER A 190 20.09 -10.96 -5.15
CA SER A 190 18.93 -11.08 -4.25
C SER A 190 18.64 -12.55 -3.90
N ILE A 191 18.56 -13.41 -4.93
CA ILE A 191 18.30 -14.85 -4.76
C ILE A 191 19.44 -15.54 -3.98
N GLN A 192 20.69 -15.19 -4.28
CA GLN A 192 21.86 -15.72 -3.57
C GLN A 192 21.80 -15.44 -2.06
N GLU A 193 21.46 -14.21 -1.67
CA GLU A 193 21.33 -13.79 -0.26
C GLU A 193 20.09 -14.39 0.42
N LEU A 194 19.00 -14.60 -0.34
CA LEU A 194 17.75 -15.14 0.19
C LEU A 194 17.83 -16.65 0.46
N LYS A 195 18.48 -17.40 -0.44
CA LYS A 195 18.48 -18.87 -0.48
C LYS A 195 18.79 -19.57 0.85
N PRO A 196 19.76 -19.11 1.68
CA PRO A 196 20.03 -19.74 2.98
C PRO A 196 18.87 -19.67 3.97
N SER A 197 17.95 -18.73 3.79
CA SER A 197 16.80 -18.51 4.68
C SER A 197 15.54 -19.27 4.23
N LEU A 198 15.51 -19.77 2.99
CA LEU A 198 14.34 -20.44 2.44
C LEU A 198 14.13 -21.83 3.05
N SER A 199 12.85 -22.22 3.19
CA SER A 199 12.50 -23.56 3.64
C SER A 199 12.99 -24.64 2.66
N PRO A 200 13.51 -25.79 3.13
CA PRO A 200 13.99 -26.89 2.26
C PRO A 200 12.91 -27.50 1.35
N SER A 201 11.63 -27.22 1.60
CA SER A 201 10.51 -27.66 0.75
C SER A 201 10.38 -26.88 -0.56
N ALA A 202 11.36 -26.02 -0.88
CA ALA A 202 11.40 -25.23 -2.09
C ALA A 202 11.59 -26.11 -3.33
N GLY A 203 10.78 -25.87 -4.36
CA GLY A 203 11.14 -26.24 -5.73
C GLY A 203 12.41 -25.51 -6.18
N ASP A 204 12.77 -25.65 -7.45
CA ASP A 204 14.00 -25.08 -7.99
C ASP A 204 13.91 -23.54 -8.14
N VAL A 205 14.28 -22.83 -7.07
CA VAL A 205 14.32 -21.35 -7.03
C VAL A 205 15.34 -20.78 -8.02
N ASP A 206 16.43 -21.51 -8.29
CA ASP A 206 17.45 -21.06 -9.25
C ASP A 206 16.85 -21.07 -10.66
N ALA A 207 16.19 -22.16 -11.06
CA ALA A 207 15.53 -22.25 -12.36
C ALA A 207 14.38 -21.23 -12.50
N ALA A 208 13.55 -21.07 -11.47
CA ALA A 208 12.48 -20.07 -11.47
C ALA A 208 13.04 -18.65 -11.64
N SER A 209 14.12 -18.32 -10.92
CA SER A 209 14.77 -17.00 -11.01
C SER A 209 15.40 -16.76 -12.39
N GLU A 210 16.08 -17.75 -12.98
CA GLU A 210 16.70 -17.60 -14.31
C GLU A 210 15.65 -17.33 -15.39
N ASN A 211 14.49 -18.01 -15.32
CA ASN A 211 13.39 -17.77 -16.25
C ASN A 211 12.78 -16.38 -16.08
N ALA A 212 12.58 -15.93 -14.83
CA ALA A 212 12.11 -14.58 -14.52
C ALA A 212 13.06 -13.51 -15.06
N ILE A 213 14.37 -13.66 -14.84
CA ILE A 213 15.40 -12.72 -15.31
C ILE A 213 15.37 -12.60 -16.83
N LYS A 214 15.35 -13.73 -17.55
CA LYS A 214 15.27 -13.72 -19.03
C LYS A 214 14.03 -12.99 -19.54
N ALA A 215 12.89 -13.17 -18.86
CA ALA A 215 11.66 -12.46 -19.22
C ALA A 215 11.79 -10.95 -19.00
N LEU A 216 12.36 -10.52 -17.86
CA LEU A 216 12.60 -9.10 -17.56
C LEU A 216 13.58 -8.46 -18.54
N GLU A 217 14.65 -9.16 -18.93
CA GLU A 217 15.58 -8.71 -19.98
C GLU A 217 14.87 -8.59 -21.34
N SER A 218 14.04 -9.56 -21.69
CA SER A 218 13.22 -9.49 -22.91
C SER A 218 12.26 -8.30 -22.89
N PHE A 219 11.69 -7.96 -21.73
CA PHE A 219 10.83 -6.80 -21.58
C PHE A 219 11.60 -5.49 -21.75
N ARG A 220 12.78 -5.39 -21.15
CA ARG A 220 13.70 -4.24 -21.33
C ARG A 220 14.01 -4.03 -22.81
N ASP A 221 14.37 -5.09 -23.52
CA ASP A 221 14.76 -5.01 -24.93
C ASP A 221 13.56 -4.61 -25.80
N TRP A 222 12.37 -5.13 -25.51
CA TRP A 222 11.12 -4.73 -26.16
C TRP A 222 10.79 -3.25 -25.93
N LEU A 223 10.95 -2.75 -24.70
CA LEU A 223 10.73 -1.33 -24.37
C LEU A 223 11.71 -0.43 -25.12
N ASN A 224 13.00 -0.78 -25.15
CA ASN A 224 14.03 -0.02 -25.88
C ASN A 224 13.69 0.10 -27.37
N GLN A 225 13.24 -0.98 -28.01
CA GLN A 225 12.88 -0.99 -29.43
C GLN A 225 11.68 -0.09 -29.73
N ARG A 226 10.69 -0.04 -28.83
CA ARG A 226 9.46 0.74 -29.01
C ARG A 226 9.56 2.19 -28.53
N LEU A 227 10.46 2.50 -27.60
CA LEU A 227 10.58 3.81 -26.97
C LEU A 227 10.58 5.00 -27.97
N PRO A 228 11.27 4.93 -29.14
CA PRO A 228 11.29 6.04 -30.09
C PRO A 228 9.93 6.41 -30.68
N THR A 229 8.95 5.51 -30.67
CA THR A 229 7.61 5.73 -31.25
C THR A 229 6.53 6.06 -30.22
N MET A 230 6.88 6.02 -28.92
CA MET A 230 5.94 6.24 -27.83
C MET A 230 5.60 7.72 -27.62
N SER A 231 4.36 8.01 -27.24
CA SER A 231 3.93 9.37 -26.92
C SER A 231 4.56 9.87 -25.63
N SER A 232 4.86 11.18 -25.54
CA SER A 232 5.26 11.82 -24.29
C SER A 232 4.09 12.19 -23.38
N LYS A 233 2.84 12.02 -23.84
CA LYS A 233 1.64 12.45 -23.11
C LYS A 233 1.30 11.49 -21.96
N THR A 234 1.42 11.97 -20.72
CA THR A 234 1.09 11.23 -19.50
C THR A 234 -0.23 11.69 -18.87
N ALA A 235 -0.63 12.94 -19.08
CA ALA A 235 -1.81 13.53 -18.47
C ALA A 235 -3.09 12.70 -18.72
N ILE A 236 -3.90 12.58 -17.68
CA ILE A 236 -5.21 11.88 -17.69
C ILE A 236 -6.38 12.80 -18.07
N GLY A 237 -6.12 14.11 -18.15
CA GLY A 237 -7.14 15.12 -18.43
C GLY A 237 -7.86 15.61 -17.17
N ARG A 238 -8.47 16.78 -17.28
CA ARG A 238 -9.12 17.46 -16.16
C ARG A 238 -10.33 16.68 -15.64
N GLU A 239 -11.17 16.21 -16.55
CA GLU A 239 -12.45 15.57 -16.26
C GLU A 239 -12.22 14.27 -15.49
N ALA A 240 -11.25 13.48 -15.91
CA ALA A 240 -10.78 12.31 -15.18
C ALA A 240 -10.33 12.71 -13.77
N TYR A 241 -9.47 13.72 -13.64
CA TYR A 241 -8.96 14.13 -12.33
C TYR A 241 -10.07 14.63 -11.39
N VAL A 242 -11.12 15.30 -11.91
CA VAL A 242 -12.31 15.66 -11.13
C VAL A 242 -13.08 14.42 -10.65
N VAL A 243 -13.18 13.37 -11.49
CA VAL A 243 -13.80 12.10 -11.08
C VAL A 243 -13.02 11.46 -9.93
N PHE A 244 -11.69 11.43 -10.00
CA PHE A 244 -10.84 10.93 -8.92
C PHE A 244 -11.06 11.71 -7.63
N LEU A 245 -10.92 13.04 -7.67
CA LEU A 245 -11.07 13.88 -6.48
C LEU A 245 -12.43 13.67 -5.81
N LYS A 246 -13.53 13.65 -6.58
CA LYS A 246 -14.87 13.57 -6.02
C LYS A 246 -15.28 12.17 -5.55
N ASN A 247 -14.91 11.13 -6.31
CA ASN A 247 -15.45 9.79 -6.08
C ASN A 247 -14.46 8.86 -5.41
N VAL A 248 -13.15 9.06 -5.60
CA VAL A 248 -12.12 8.24 -4.95
C VAL A 248 -11.67 8.94 -3.67
N ALA A 249 -10.99 10.08 -3.79
CA ALA A 249 -10.41 10.80 -2.65
C ALA A 249 -11.46 11.54 -1.77
N LEU A 250 -12.72 11.59 -2.21
CA LEU A 250 -13.83 12.28 -1.53
C LEU A 250 -13.54 13.76 -1.21
N ILE A 251 -12.71 14.41 -2.02
CA ILE A 251 -12.35 15.83 -1.92
C ILE A 251 -13.39 16.67 -2.68
N PRO A 252 -14.08 17.62 -2.03
CA PRO A 252 -15.14 18.40 -2.65
C PRO A 252 -14.64 19.59 -3.50
N PHE A 253 -13.32 19.78 -3.59
CA PHE A 253 -12.69 20.90 -4.27
C PHE A 253 -12.32 20.60 -5.72
N THR A 254 -12.33 21.62 -6.57
CA THR A 254 -11.82 21.50 -7.94
C THR A 254 -10.28 21.49 -7.96
N PRO A 255 -9.65 20.95 -9.02
CA PRO A 255 -8.21 21.04 -9.22
C PRO A 255 -7.64 22.46 -9.08
N GLU A 256 -8.35 23.48 -9.56
CA GLU A 256 -7.94 24.88 -9.48
C GLU A 256 -7.98 25.41 -8.05
N GLN A 257 -9.01 25.02 -7.28
CA GLN A 257 -9.10 25.37 -5.87
C GLN A 257 -7.95 24.73 -5.08
N LEU A 258 -7.67 23.45 -5.32
CA LEU A 258 -6.54 22.75 -4.70
C LEU A 258 -5.19 23.38 -5.08
N LEU A 259 -5.02 23.79 -6.34
CA LEU A 259 -3.80 24.48 -6.76
C LEU A 259 -3.65 25.83 -6.04
N SER A 260 -4.73 26.59 -5.90
CA SER A 260 -4.71 27.86 -5.16
C SER A 260 -4.36 27.67 -3.68
N MET A 261 -4.95 26.64 -3.03
CA MET A 261 -4.61 26.28 -1.65
C MET A 261 -3.15 25.83 -1.54
N GLY A 262 -2.69 24.99 -2.46
CA GLY A 262 -1.30 24.50 -2.49
C GLY A 262 -0.27 25.63 -2.64
N HIS A 263 -0.56 26.66 -3.44
CA HIS A 263 0.31 27.84 -3.53
C HIS A 263 0.38 28.63 -2.22
N GLN A 264 -0.72 28.74 -1.48
CA GLN A 264 -0.74 29.40 -0.18
C GLN A 264 0.07 28.60 0.85
N GLU A 265 -0.16 27.29 0.94
CA GLU A 265 0.57 26.44 1.87
C GLU A 265 2.06 26.30 1.53
N TRP A 266 2.42 26.32 0.24
CA TRP A 266 3.82 26.42 -0.17
C TRP A 266 4.48 27.70 0.33
N ALA A 267 3.82 28.85 0.14
CA ALA A 267 4.35 30.13 0.60
C ALA A 267 4.50 30.16 2.14
N HIS A 268 3.51 29.63 2.88
CA HIS A 268 3.58 29.50 4.34
C HIS A 268 4.72 28.59 4.80
N SER A 269 4.90 27.44 4.14
CA SER A 269 5.94 26.47 4.49
C SER A 269 7.34 27.04 4.25
N VAL A 270 7.57 27.68 3.09
CA VAL A 270 8.85 28.31 2.76
C VAL A 270 9.16 29.47 3.70
N ALA A 271 8.17 30.31 4.03
CA ALA A 271 8.36 31.40 4.98
C ALA A 271 8.72 30.86 6.38
N SER A 272 7.99 29.86 6.86
CA SER A 272 8.24 29.23 8.16
C SER A 272 9.63 28.60 8.22
N GLN A 273 10.03 27.85 7.20
CA GLN A 273 11.39 27.30 7.09
C GLN A 273 12.44 28.41 7.12
N THR A 274 12.26 29.48 6.35
CA THR A 274 13.22 30.61 6.29
C THR A 274 13.38 31.27 7.66
N TYR A 275 12.28 31.46 8.39
CA TYR A 275 12.32 32.04 9.74
C TYR A 275 13.02 31.11 10.73
N GLU A 276 12.76 29.81 10.69
CA GLU A 276 13.42 28.84 11.57
C GLU A 276 14.90 28.67 11.24
N GLU A 277 15.29 28.65 9.97
CA GLU A 277 16.71 28.64 9.57
C GLU A 277 17.43 29.90 10.05
N HIS A 278 16.82 31.07 9.91
CA HIS A 278 17.42 32.32 10.38
C HIS A 278 17.53 32.38 11.90
N ARG A 279 16.49 31.92 12.62
CA ARG A 279 16.47 31.83 14.08
C ARG A 279 17.55 30.89 14.60
N ASN A 280 17.76 29.77 13.90
CA ASN A 280 18.68 28.71 14.29
C ASN A 280 20.04 28.80 13.58
N ARG A 281 20.37 29.92 12.93
CA ARG A 281 21.61 30.09 12.13
C ARG A 281 22.91 29.85 12.91
N ASP A 282 22.86 30.06 14.22
CA ASP A 282 24.00 29.90 15.14
C ASP A 282 23.98 28.54 15.86
N VAL A 283 22.99 27.67 15.55
CA VAL A 283 22.86 26.31 16.10
C VAL A 283 23.57 25.33 15.14
N PRO A 284 24.51 24.50 15.64
CA PRO A 284 25.15 23.48 14.80
C PRO A 284 24.12 22.51 14.18
N PRO A 285 24.29 22.10 12.92
CA PRO A 285 23.45 21.07 12.32
C PRO A 285 23.51 19.75 13.10
N LEU A 286 22.40 19.00 13.09
CA LEU A 286 22.39 17.64 13.64
C LEU A 286 23.42 16.76 12.92
N ALA A 287 24.24 16.08 13.70
CA ALA A 287 25.22 15.12 13.20
C ALA A 287 24.54 13.84 12.74
N LEU A 288 25.17 13.14 11.80
CA LEU A 288 24.78 11.76 11.49
C LEU A 288 25.04 10.85 12.68
N PHE A 289 24.20 9.84 12.86
CA PHE A 289 24.56 8.71 13.71
C PHE A 289 25.86 8.06 13.21
N LYS A 290 26.68 7.59 14.15
CA LYS A 290 27.98 6.97 13.90
C LYS A 290 27.86 5.72 13.02
N ASP A 291 26.85 4.91 13.31
CA ASP A 291 26.58 3.64 12.67
C ASP A 291 25.09 3.32 12.77
N GLU A 292 24.66 2.32 11.99
CA GLU A 292 23.26 1.88 11.91
C GLU A 292 22.74 1.37 13.26
N ALA A 293 23.60 0.72 14.06
CA ALA A 293 23.24 0.25 15.39
C ALA A 293 22.89 1.40 16.34
N GLN A 294 23.64 2.52 16.29
CA GLN A 294 23.29 3.71 17.06
C GLN A 294 21.96 4.33 16.60
N GLN A 295 21.70 4.37 15.28
CA GLN A 295 20.45 4.90 14.75
C GLN A 295 19.25 4.06 15.22
N ILE A 296 19.33 2.73 15.13
CA ILE A 296 18.26 1.81 15.56
C ILE A 296 18.00 1.95 17.07
N ALA A 297 19.04 1.96 17.90
CA ALA A 297 18.88 2.12 19.34
C ALA A 297 18.28 3.50 19.72
N THR A 298 18.58 4.53 18.95
CA THR A 298 18.01 5.87 19.15
C THR A 298 16.55 5.91 18.70
N GLU A 299 16.21 5.31 17.57
CA GLU A 299 14.83 5.17 17.10
C GLU A 299 13.97 4.48 18.14
N GLU A 300 14.37 3.33 18.67
CA GLU A 300 13.59 2.61 19.67
C GLU A 300 13.28 3.50 20.89
N LYS A 301 14.29 4.19 21.41
CA LYS A 301 14.14 5.11 22.54
C LYS A 301 13.18 6.26 22.20
N ASP A 302 13.34 6.86 21.02
CA ASP A 302 12.57 8.02 20.61
C ASP A 302 11.12 7.64 20.28
N GLU A 303 10.87 6.43 19.79
CA GLU A 303 9.52 5.91 19.53
C GLU A 303 8.71 5.77 20.84
N PHE A 304 9.33 5.24 21.90
CA PHE A 304 8.73 5.26 23.24
C PHE A 304 8.53 6.70 23.76
N ALA A 305 9.47 7.60 23.50
CA ALA A 305 9.37 8.98 23.93
C ALA A 305 8.21 9.72 23.22
N VAL A 306 8.02 9.50 21.92
CA VAL A 306 6.91 10.05 21.13
C VAL A 306 5.58 9.55 21.67
N ARG A 307 5.41 8.24 21.90
CA ARG A 307 4.18 7.70 22.49
C ARG A 307 3.85 8.33 23.84
N ARG A 308 4.85 8.37 24.74
CA ARG A 308 4.69 9.00 26.06
C ARG A 308 4.31 10.47 25.91
N TYR A 309 4.94 11.19 24.98
CA TYR A 309 4.66 12.59 24.74
C TYR A 309 3.21 12.81 24.28
N LEU A 310 2.70 11.97 23.37
CA LEU A 310 1.31 12.05 22.92
C LEU A 310 0.32 11.88 24.07
N GLU A 311 0.55 10.88 24.94
CA GLU A 311 -0.34 10.61 26.07
C GLU A 311 -0.21 11.62 27.20
N SER A 312 1.01 12.01 27.58
CA SER A 312 1.23 12.92 28.70
C SER A 312 0.81 14.36 28.41
N ASN A 313 0.70 14.73 27.13
CA ASN A 313 0.19 16.03 26.69
C ASN A 313 -1.25 15.96 26.20
N GLU A 314 -1.96 14.85 26.43
CA GLU A 314 -3.38 14.67 26.06
C GLU A 314 -3.66 14.91 24.56
N LEU A 315 -2.68 14.59 23.70
CA LEU A 315 -2.80 14.77 22.25
C LEU A 315 -3.50 13.59 21.58
N LEU A 316 -3.09 12.37 21.93
CA LEU A 316 -3.65 11.14 21.38
C LEU A 316 -3.38 9.95 22.31
N SER A 317 -4.37 9.09 22.52
CA SER A 317 -4.20 7.84 23.27
C SER A 317 -3.63 6.74 22.38
N VAL A 318 -2.61 6.02 22.86
CA VAL A 318 -2.01 4.91 22.12
C VAL A 318 -2.47 3.59 22.74
N PRO A 319 -3.21 2.73 22.03
CA PRO A 319 -3.72 1.50 22.63
C PRO A 319 -2.59 0.59 23.12
N ALA A 320 -2.72 0.07 24.35
CA ALA A 320 -1.70 -0.77 24.97
C ALA A 320 -1.42 -2.09 24.24
N TRP A 321 -2.33 -2.55 23.38
CA TRP A 321 -2.13 -3.74 22.55
C TRP A 321 -1.31 -3.47 21.29
N MET A 322 -1.20 -2.20 20.87
CA MET A 322 -0.51 -1.82 19.64
C MET A 322 0.98 -2.03 19.81
N GLN A 323 1.57 -2.77 18.89
CA GLN A 323 3.00 -3.03 18.84
C GLN A 323 3.77 -1.80 18.38
N HIS A 324 5.04 -1.96 18.02
CA HIS A 324 5.95 -0.86 17.74
C HIS A 324 6.30 -0.74 16.25
N TYR A 325 6.57 0.50 15.84
CA TYR A 325 7.29 0.78 14.61
C TYR A 325 8.79 0.70 14.91
N ARG A 326 9.56 -0.05 14.12
CA ARG A 326 10.96 -0.36 14.42
C ARG A 326 11.85 -0.29 13.20
N TYR A 327 13.05 0.25 13.36
CA TYR A 327 14.07 0.17 12.33
C TYR A 327 14.81 -1.16 12.35
N LEU A 328 15.03 -1.72 11.17
CA LEU A 328 15.89 -2.88 10.94
C LEU A 328 16.94 -2.57 9.87
N PRO A 329 18.12 -3.21 9.93
CA PRO A 329 19.12 -3.10 8.88
C PRO A 329 18.57 -3.71 7.58
N MET A 330 18.85 -3.07 6.44
CA MET A 330 18.45 -3.58 5.13
C MET A 330 19.11 -4.96 4.84
N PRO A 331 18.33 -6.05 4.72
CA PRO A 331 18.89 -7.36 4.38
C PRO A 331 19.48 -7.38 2.98
N GLY A 332 20.53 -8.19 2.78
CA GLY A 332 21.22 -8.31 1.49
C GLY A 332 20.29 -8.66 0.32
N TYR A 333 19.28 -9.49 0.56
CA TYR A 333 18.31 -9.89 -0.48
C TYR A 333 17.38 -8.75 -0.92
N LEU A 334 17.04 -7.81 -0.03
CA LEU A 334 16.26 -6.61 -0.35
C LEU A 334 17.16 -5.53 -0.96
N ALA A 335 18.33 -5.28 -0.36
CA ALA A 335 19.30 -4.30 -0.83
C ALA A 335 19.69 -4.53 -2.31
N ALA A 336 19.85 -5.79 -2.69
CA ALA A 336 20.22 -6.17 -4.05
C ALA A 336 19.20 -5.76 -5.12
N LEU A 337 17.92 -5.60 -4.78
CA LEU A 337 16.87 -5.24 -5.73
C LEU A 337 16.87 -3.76 -6.11
N GLY A 338 17.57 -2.90 -5.37
CA GLY A 338 17.72 -1.48 -5.71
C GLY A 338 16.45 -0.64 -5.49
N GLY A 339 15.59 -1.03 -4.55
CA GLY A 339 14.42 -0.25 -4.12
C GLY A 339 13.27 -0.19 -5.14
N PRO A 340 12.63 -1.32 -5.48
CA PRO A 340 11.47 -1.33 -6.38
C PRO A 340 10.19 -0.76 -5.75
N GLY A 341 10.19 -0.46 -4.44
CA GLY A 341 9.08 0.15 -3.70
C GLY A 341 9.52 0.55 -2.28
N GLU A 342 8.59 1.03 -1.46
CA GLU A 342 8.89 1.44 -0.09
C GLU A 342 9.29 0.26 0.79
N ALA A 343 10.28 0.47 1.65
CA ALA A 343 10.90 -0.56 2.47
C ALA A 343 10.30 -0.65 3.89
N ASP A 344 9.07 -0.17 4.08
CA ASP A 344 8.28 -0.44 5.27
C ASP A 344 7.55 -1.78 5.12
N ASP A 345 7.42 -2.52 6.21
CA ASP A 345 6.52 -3.63 6.38
C ASP A 345 5.53 -3.28 7.49
N PHE A 346 4.38 -2.73 7.09
CA PHE A 346 3.30 -2.40 8.02
C PHE A 346 2.53 -3.64 8.46
N THR A 347 1.83 -3.51 9.58
CA THR A 347 0.94 -4.55 10.08
C THR A 347 -0.23 -4.80 9.12
N GLY A 348 -0.77 -6.02 9.17
CA GLY A 348 -1.96 -6.44 8.43
C GLY A 348 -2.99 -7.06 9.37
N PRO A 349 -4.18 -7.43 8.86
CA PRO A 349 -5.25 -8.02 9.67
C PRO A 349 -4.80 -9.28 10.43
N GLY A 350 -3.89 -10.09 9.88
CA GLY A 350 -3.32 -11.26 10.54
C GLY A 350 -2.15 -10.96 11.50
N ARG A 351 -1.59 -9.74 11.47
CA ARG A 351 -0.30 -9.39 12.11
C ARG A 351 -0.40 -8.24 13.12
N LEU A 352 -1.60 -7.93 13.62
CA LEU A 352 -1.82 -6.84 14.60
C LEU A 352 -1.00 -6.97 15.90
N LYS A 353 -0.48 -8.18 16.19
CA LYS A 353 0.36 -8.48 17.36
C LYS A 353 1.85 -8.50 17.05
N GLU A 354 2.25 -8.04 15.87
CA GLU A 354 3.64 -7.94 15.44
C GLU A 354 4.05 -6.47 15.26
N ASN A 355 5.35 -6.20 15.42
CA ASN A 355 5.92 -4.88 15.12
C ASN A 355 5.83 -4.60 13.61
N SER A 356 5.67 -3.32 13.26
CA SER A 356 5.96 -2.85 11.91
C SER A 356 7.43 -2.48 11.78
N THR A 357 7.96 -2.65 10.58
CA THR A 357 9.40 -2.54 10.31
C THR A 357 9.66 -1.50 9.23
N ARG A 358 10.71 -0.70 9.38
CA ARG A 358 11.35 0.05 8.29
C ARG A 358 12.77 -0.45 8.10
N TYR A 359 13.10 -0.87 6.90
CA TYR A 359 14.49 -1.18 6.57
C TYR A 359 15.27 0.08 6.22
N ILE A 360 16.39 0.29 6.90
CA ILE A 360 17.25 1.46 6.71
C ILE A 360 18.58 1.08 6.08
N ALA A 361 19.20 2.06 5.41
CA ALA A 361 20.59 1.97 4.98
C ALA A 361 21.51 2.60 6.04
N PRO A 362 22.80 2.23 6.08
CA PRO A 362 23.76 2.86 6.99
C PRO A 362 23.79 4.40 6.85
N PRO A 363 23.94 5.14 7.97
CA PRO A 363 24.08 6.60 7.94
C PRO A 363 25.15 7.07 6.94
N SER A 364 24.77 7.93 6.02
CA SER A 364 25.68 8.53 5.04
C SER A 364 25.19 9.90 4.58
N SER A 365 26.11 10.80 4.27
CA SER A 365 25.79 12.10 3.67
C SER A 365 25.31 11.99 2.21
N SER A 366 25.48 10.82 1.58
CA SER A 366 25.01 10.55 0.22
C SER A 366 23.57 10.05 0.14
N LEU A 367 22.90 9.89 1.29
CA LEU A 367 21.51 9.45 1.34
C LEU A 367 20.58 10.51 0.73
N GLY A 368 19.44 10.04 0.19
CA GLY A 368 18.35 10.93 -0.22
C GLY A 368 17.76 11.68 0.98
N TYR A 369 17.02 12.76 0.71
CA TYR A 369 16.56 13.70 1.73
C TYR A 369 15.89 13.05 2.96
N PHE A 370 14.94 12.13 2.75
CA PHE A 370 14.22 11.47 3.84
C PHE A 370 15.13 10.55 4.66
N SER A 371 15.86 9.65 4.02
CA SER A 371 16.82 8.77 4.70
C SER A 371 17.94 9.54 5.42
N LEU A 372 18.40 10.66 4.84
CA LEU A 372 19.38 11.55 5.46
C LEU A 372 18.83 12.22 6.71
N THR A 373 17.55 12.61 6.71
CA THR A 373 16.88 13.19 7.88
C THR A 373 16.78 12.16 9.00
N MET A 374 16.33 10.95 8.68
CA MET A 374 16.27 9.83 9.64
C MET A 374 17.64 9.48 10.24
N ALA A 375 18.70 9.57 9.43
CA ALA A 375 20.07 9.30 9.85
C ALA A 375 20.65 10.39 10.78
N LYS A 376 19.91 11.48 11.02
CA LYS A 376 20.23 12.55 11.98
C LYS A 376 19.24 12.59 13.15
N ASP A 377 17.97 12.35 12.86
CA ASP A 377 16.87 12.37 13.82
C ASP A 377 15.75 11.43 13.33
N PRO A 378 15.43 10.35 14.05
CA PRO A 378 14.40 9.40 13.62
C PRO A 378 12.99 9.95 13.84
N ARG A 379 12.80 10.95 14.70
CA ARG A 379 11.47 11.40 15.16
C ARG A 379 10.53 11.84 14.04
N PRO A 380 10.96 12.61 13.01
CA PRO A 380 10.07 12.99 11.91
C PRO A 380 9.46 11.78 11.18
N LEU A 381 10.23 10.70 11.01
CA LEU A 381 9.69 9.50 10.38
C LEU A 381 8.88 8.65 11.37
N ILE A 382 9.28 8.57 12.64
CA ILE A 382 8.47 7.91 13.69
C ILE A 382 7.05 8.50 13.71
N VAL A 383 6.90 9.83 13.62
CA VAL A 383 5.57 10.45 13.64
C VAL A 383 4.82 10.31 12.31
N HIS A 384 5.53 10.19 11.17
CA HIS A 384 4.94 10.08 9.84
C HIS A 384 4.53 8.64 9.49
N GLU A 385 5.44 7.68 9.66
CA GLU A 385 5.25 6.27 9.33
C GLU A 385 4.84 5.43 10.55
N GLY A 386 5.28 5.81 11.75
CA GLY A 386 5.05 5.06 12.98
C GLY A 386 3.80 5.50 13.74
N VAL A 387 4.00 6.08 14.93
CA VAL A 387 2.92 6.59 15.78
C VAL A 387 3.05 8.10 15.94
N PRO A 388 2.01 8.89 15.60
CA PRO A 388 0.64 8.50 15.26
C PRO A 388 0.36 8.34 13.75
N GLY A 389 1.40 8.07 12.97
CA GLY A 389 1.40 8.04 11.50
C GLY A 389 0.76 6.81 10.83
N HIS A 390 1.28 6.43 9.66
CA HIS A 390 0.72 5.38 8.81
C HIS A 390 0.51 4.05 9.54
N TYR A 391 1.50 3.55 10.29
CA TYR A 391 1.37 2.34 11.10
C TYR A 391 0.22 2.45 12.12
N PHE A 392 0.14 3.55 12.87
CA PHE A 392 -0.92 3.77 13.85
C PHE A 392 -2.30 3.75 13.20
N GLN A 393 -2.43 4.46 12.08
CA GLN A 393 -3.65 4.55 11.29
C GLN A 393 -4.09 3.18 10.75
N LEU A 394 -3.17 2.42 10.17
CA LEU A 394 -3.42 1.08 9.63
C LEU A 394 -3.79 0.09 10.72
N ALA A 395 -3.03 0.06 11.83
CA ALA A 395 -3.29 -0.83 12.96
C ALA A 395 -4.69 -0.58 13.57
N LEU A 396 -5.08 0.69 13.75
CA LEU A 396 -6.43 1.03 14.21
C LEU A 396 -7.51 0.68 13.17
N GLY A 397 -7.23 0.90 11.89
CA GLY A 397 -8.09 0.48 10.78
C GLY A 397 -8.38 -1.01 10.85
N TRP A 398 -7.34 -1.85 10.82
CA TRP A 398 -7.47 -3.31 10.88
C TRP A 398 -8.17 -3.82 12.16
N ALA A 399 -7.96 -3.14 13.29
CA ALA A 399 -8.61 -3.47 14.57
C ALA A 399 -10.06 -2.98 14.69
N ASN A 400 -10.58 -2.22 13.72
CA ASN A 400 -11.92 -1.66 13.78
C ASN A 400 -12.98 -2.77 13.85
N SER A 401 -14.00 -2.61 14.71
CA SER A 401 -15.08 -3.59 14.82
C SER A 401 -15.92 -3.69 13.54
N ASP A 402 -16.04 -2.59 12.80
CA ASP A 402 -16.71 -2.53 11.51
C ASP A 402 -15.74 -2.96 10.39
N ALA A 403 -16.04 -4.10 9.76
CA ALA A 403 -15.21 -4.66 8.71
C ALA A 403 -15.09 -3.74 7.47
N ILE A 404 -16.09 -2.90 7.19
CA ILE A 404 -16.06 -1.96 6.05
C ILE A 404 -14.95 -0.92 6.24
N ARG A 405 -14.71 -0.53 7.50
CA ARG A 405 -13.77 0.54 7.87
C ARG A 405 -12.34 0.05 8.11
N ARG A 406 -12.06 -1.22 7.81
CA ARG A 406 -10.72 -1.81 8.00
C ARG A 406 -9.76 -1.51 6.87
N HIS A 407 -10.27 -1.17 5.69
CA HIS A 407 -9.49 -1.20 4.45
C HIS A 407 -9.04 0.19 4.02
N TYR A 408 -7.74 0.30 3.71
CA TYR A 408 -7.14 1.39 2.94
C TYR A 408 -6.99 0.95 1.48
N TYR A 409 -7.30 1.84 0.55
CA TYR A 409 -7.36 1.48 -0.87
C TYR A 409 -7.03 2.62 -1.84
N ASP A 410 -6.78 3.84 -1.37
CA ASP A 410 -6.52 5.01 -2.22
C ASP A 410 -5.11 5.58 -2.09
#